data_AF-A0A382RHZ5-F1
#
_entry.id   AF-A0A382RHZ5-F1
#
_cell.length_a   1.000
_cell.length_b   1.000
_cell.length_c   1.000
_cell.angle_alpha   90.00
_cell.angle_beta   90.00
_cell.angle_gamma   90.00
#
_symmetry.space_group_name_H-M   'P 1'
#
loop_
_entity.id
_entity.type
_entity.pdbx_description
1 polymer ?
#
loop_
_entity_poly.entity_id
_entity_poly.type
_entity_poly.pdbx_seq_one_letter_code
_entity_poly.pdbx_strand_id
1 'polypeptide(L)'
;MTYYGLYALQHRGQESAGIVACDGQQFRMHKGMGLVSQVFKGKVLHELVGKMAVGHTRYSTTGSSNIGNAQPLTVDCAKGQIAIAHNGNLTNAAALREELEERGSIFQTTVDSEIILHWLAQPSNNGEHNLISTIRKVEGAYSLVIMTENELIGVRDAHGFRPLCIGKVDGAYVLSSETCALDLIQAE
;
A
#
# COMPACT_ATOMS: atom_id res chain seq x y z
N MET A 1 0.15 8.87 -13.99
CA MET A 1 -0.92 7.85 -13.99
C MET A 1 -1.58 7.69 -12.61
N THR A 2 -0.82 7.32 -11.58
CA THR A 2 -1.35 7.03 -10.22
C THR A 2 -2.22 8.13 -9.62
N TYR A 3 -1.87 9.41 -9.80
CA TYR A 3 -2.70 10.55 -9.36
C TYR A 3 -4.14 10.48 -9.90
N TYR A 4 -4.32 10.24 -11.20
CA TYR A 4 -5.65 10.16 -11.80
C TYR A 4 -6.41 8.93 -11.29
N GLY A 5 -5.73 7.79 -11.13
CA GLY A 5 -6.32 6.61 -10.51
C GLY A 5 -6.84 6.90 -9.09
N LEU A 6 -6.05 7.57 -8.25
CA LEU A 6 -6.50 7.99 -6.92
C LEU A 6 -7.63 9.01 -6.96
N TYR A 7 -7.60 9.94 -7.91
CA TYR A 7 -8.67 10.92 -8.09
C TYR A 7 -10.01 10.24 -8.44
N ALA A 8 -9.99 9.22 -9.30
CA ALA A 8 -11.16 8.38 -9.59
C ALA A 8 -11.66 7.60 -8.37
N LEU A 9 -10.75 7.22 -7.46
CA LEU A 9 -11.06 6.47 -6.24
C LEU A 9 -11.27 7.37 -5.01
N GLN A 10 -11.38 8.69 -5.18
CA GLN A 10 -11.50 9.65 -4.07
C GLN A 10 -12.71 9.36 -3.16
N HIS A 11 -13.79 8.76 -3.70
CA HIS A 11 -14.96 8.34 -2.92
C HIS A 11 -14.66 7.25 -1.89
N ARG A 12 -13.57 6.50 -2.06
CA ARG A 12 -13.16 5.43 -1.14
C ARG A 12 -12.39 5.93 0.08
N GLY A 13 -12.02 7.21 0.12
CA GLY A 13 -11.36 7.80 1.28
C GLY A 13 -10.95 9.25 1.07
N GLN A 14 -11.25 10.12 2.03
CA GLN A 14 -11.09 11.58 1.91
C GLN A 14 -10.19 12.18 3.00
N GLU A 15 -9.63 11.36 3.88
CA GLU A 15 -8.85 11.86 5.02
C GLU A 15 -7.38 12.07 4.72
N SER A 16 -6.80 11.23 3.88
CA SER A 16 -5.40 11.38 3.46
C SER A 16 -5.19 10.71 2.12
N ALA A 17 -4.20 11.18 1.39
CA ALA A 17 -3.73 10.55 0.17
C ALA A 17 -2.21 10.43 0.17
N GLY A 18 -1.68 9.40 -0.49
CA GLY A 18 -0.25 9.16 -0.59
C GLY A 18 0.12 8.47 -1.90
N ILE A 19 1.30 8.79 -2.42
CA ILE A 19 1.92 8.13 -3.57
C ILE A 19 3.39 7.85 -3.22
N VAL A 20 3.82 6.63 -3.50
CA VAL A 20 5.23 6.25 -3.55
C VAL A 20 5.54 5.88 -4.99
N ALA A 21 6.55 6.51 -5.59
CA ALA A 21 7.06 6.21 -6.92
C ALA A 21 8.48 5.64 -6.83
N CYS A 22 8.86 4.74 -7.74
CA CYS A 22 10.18 4.13 -7.80
C CYS A 22 10.77 4.23 -9.21
N ASP A 23 12.03 4.66 -9.31
CA ASP A 23 12.80 4.73 -10.56
C ASP A 23 13.64 3.47 -10.86
N GLY A 24 13.48 2.42 -10.06
CA GLY A 24 14.27 1.19 -10.10
C GLY A 24 15.46 1.18 -9.13
N GLN A 25 15.67 2.27 -8.38
CA GLN A 25 16.73 2.34 -7.37
C GLN A 25 16.23 2.88 -6.05
N GLN A 26 15.42 3.95 -6.08
CA GLN A 26 14.98 4.63 -4.87
C GLN A 26 13.50 4.98 -4.89
N PHE A 27 12.90 4.97 -3.72
CA PHE A 27 11.54 5.45 -3.51
C PHE A 27 11.51 6.97 -3.35
N ARG A 28 10.53 7.59 -4.03
CA ARG A 28 10.11 8.97 -3.81
C ARG A 28 8.69 8.93 -3.28
N MET A 29 8.50 9.42 -2.07
CA MET A 29 7.21 9.37 -1.38
C MET A 29 6.69 10.78 -1.12
N HIS A 30 5.39 10.95 -1.32
CA HIS A 30 4.65 12.09 -0.79
C HIS A 30 3.30 11.64 -0.25
N LYS A 31 2.97 12.05 0.97
CA LYS A 31 1.67 11.80 1.61
C LYS A 31 1.22 13.03 2.37
N GLY A 32 -0.09 13.22 2.45
CA GLY A 32 -0.70 14.39 3.09
C GLY A 32 -2.11 14.10 3.58
N MET A 33 -2.58 14.90 4.52
CA MET A 33 -3.98 14.90 4.94
C MET A 33 -4.84 15.65 3.92
N GLY A 34 -6.08 15.20 3.76
CA GLY A 34 -7.07 15.75 2.85
C GLY A 34 -7.22 15.00 1.54
N LEU A 35 -7.87 15.67 0.58
CA LEU A 35 -8.20 15.12 -0.73
C LEU A 35 -6.96 14.99 -1.62
N VAL A 36 -7.02 14.09 -2.61
CA VAL A 36 -5.96 13.84 -3.59
C VAL A 36 -5.51 15.15 -4.26
N SER A 37 -6.46 16.00 -4.67
CA SER A 37 -6.16 17.29 -5.31
C SER A 37 -5.53 18.33 -4.37
N GLN A 38 -5.72 18.19 -3.06
CA GLN A 38 -5.13 19.07 -2.05
C GLN A 38 -3.70 18.63 -1.72
N VAL A 39 -3.47 17.31 -1.64
CA VAL A 39 -2.17 16.70 -1.32
C VAL A 39 -1.20 16.82 -2.49
N PHE A 40 -1.65 16.55 -3.72
CA PHE A 40 -0.76 16.51 -4.89
C PHE A 40 -0.94 17.73 -5.78
N LYS A 41 -0.16 18.77 -5.50
CA LYS A 41 -0.02 19.95 -6.37
C LYS A 41 0.97 19.65 -7.50
N GLY A 42 0.94 20.48 -8.55
CA GLY A 42 1.81 20.35 -9.73
C GLY A 42 3.27 20.09 -9.36
N LYS A 43 3.88 20.90 -8.47
CA LYS A 43 5.27 20.71 -8.04
C LYS A 43 5.54 19.33 -7.43
N VAL A 44 4.66 18.86 -6.54
CA VAL A 44 4.80 17.55 -5.89
C VAL A 44 4.78 16.42 -6.92
N LEU A 45 3.87 16.50 -7.90
CA LEU A 45 3.78 15.49 -8.96
C LEU A 45 5.03 15.44 -9.85
N HIS A 46 5.72 16.57 -10.05
CA HIS A 46 6.99 16.59 -10.79
C HIS A 46 8.15 15.95 -10.03
N GLU A 47 8.06 15.86 -8.70
CA GLU A 47 9.08 15.21 -7.86
C GLU A 47 8.85 13.68 -7.78
N LEU A 48 7.61 13.21 -7.96
CA LEU A 48 7.25 11.78 -7.92
C LEU A 48 7.54 11.06 -9.24
N VAL A 49 8.81 11.05 -9.65
CA VAL A 49 9.26 10.40 -10.90
C VAL A 49 9.62 8.94 -10.64
N GLY A 50 9.14 8.04 -11.49
CA GLY A 50 9.40 6.61 -11.43
C GLY A 50 8.72 5.81 -12.54
N LYS A 51 9.16 4.57 -12.75
CA LYS A 51 8.54 3.60 -13.68
C LYS A 51 7.42 2.80 -13.03
N MET A 52 7.44 2.70 -11.69
CA MET A 52 6.39 2.07 -10.88
C MET A 52 5.93 3.04 -9.82
N ALA A 53 4.66 2.92 -9.41
CA ALA A 53 4.14 3.70 -8.30
C ALA A 53 2.94 3.00 -7.64
N VAL A 54 2.83 3.17 -6.33
CA VAL A 54 1.68 2.77 -5.52
C VAL A 54 1.04 4.01 -4.93
N GLY A 55 -0.29 4.04 -4.94
CA GLY A 55 -1.07 5.12 -4.37
C GLY A 55 -2.10 4.60 -3.37
N HIS A 56 -2.53 5.45 -2.45
CA HIS A 56 -3.62 5.13 -1.53
C HIS A 56 -4.43 6.38 -1.16
N THR A 57 -5.74 6.22 -1.04
CA THR A 57 -6.68 7.18 -0.41
C THR A 57 -7.27 6.53 0.82
N ARG A 58 -7.21 7.21 1.96
CA ARG A 58 -7.62 6.64 3.25
C ARG A 58 -8.98 7.16 3.71
N TYR A 59 -9.80 6.24 4.17
CA TYR A 59 -10.94 6.48 5.05
C TYR A 59 -10.58 5.91 6.43
N SER A 60 -10.74 6.66 7.53
CA SER A 60 -10.50 6.11 8.87
C SER A 60 -11.66 5.22 9.27
N THR A 61 -11.47 3.91 9.12
CA THR A 61 -12.24 2.91 9.87
C THR A 61 -11.54 2.54 11.18
N THR A 62 -10.20 2.53 11.17
CA THR A 62 -9.34 2.11 12.27
C THR A 62 -8.08 2.99 12.34
N GLY A 63 -7.62 3.24 13.57
CA GLY A 63 -6.51 4.14 13.86
C GLY A 63 -6.91 5.63 13.87
N SER A 64 -6.10 6.46 14.53
CA SER A 64 -6.35 7.89 14.60
C SER A 64 -6.16 8.59 13.24
N SER A 65 -6.89 9.67 13.00
CA SER A 65 -6.74 10.47 11.77
C SER A 65 -5.51 11.37 11.91
N ASN A 66 -4.35 10.81 11.52
CA ASN A 66 -3.07 11.52 11.53
C ASN A 66 -2.21 11.08 10.34
N ILE A 67 -1.20 11.90 10.03
CA ILE A 67 -0.33 11.70 8.87
C ILE A 67 0.54 10.43 8.95
N GLY A 68 0.86 9.95 10.15
CA GLY A 68 1.58 8.69 10.38
C GLY A 68 0.80 7.50 9.82
N ASN A 69 -0.53 7.51 9.97
CA ASN A 69 -1.43 6.49 9.46
C ASN A 69 -1.75 6.63 7.95
N ALA A 70 -1.29 7.70 7.29
CA ALA A 70 -1.45 7.86 5.85
C ALA A 70 -0.55 6.86 5.10
N GLN A 71 -1.16 6.17 4.14
CA GLN A 71 -0.54 5.15 3.30
C GLN A 71 -0.23 5.71 1.89
N PRO A 72 0.65 5.08 1.09
CA PRO A 72 1.38 3.84 1.38
C PRO A 72 2.39 3.96 2.54
N LEU A 73 2.60 2.88 3.29
CA LEU A 73 3.71 2.80 4.24
C LEU A 73 4.96 2.26 3.55
N THR A 74 6.13 2.70 3.97
CA THR A 74 7.43 2.28 3.42
C THR A 74 8.36 1.84 4.54
N VAL A 75 9.19 0.83 4.28
CA VAL A 75 10.29 0.43 5.17
C VAL A 75 11.54 0.12 4.35
N ASP A 76 12.70 0.43 4.92
CA ASP A 76 14.00 -0.06 4.46
C ASP A 76 14.42 -1.25 5.33
N CYS A 77 14.67 -2.40 4.71
CA CYS A 77 15.00 -3.63 5.43
C CYS A 77 16.11 -4.42 4.70
N ALA A 78 16.49 -5.57 5.25
CA ALA A 78 17.50 -6.44 4.65
C ALA A 78 17.12 -6.95 3.24
N LYS A 79 15.85 -6.84 2.85
CA LYS A 79 15.33 -7.22 1.53
C LYS A 79 15.25 -6.05 0.54
N GLY A 80 15.70 -4.86 0.93
CA GLY A 80 15.51 -3.62 0.17
C GLY A 80 14.35 -2.78 0.70
N GLN A 81 13.85 -1.89 -0.15
CA GLN A 81 12.72 -1.00 0.13
C GLN A 81 11.40 -1.71 -0.18
N ILE A 82 10.44 -1.62 0.74
CA ILE A 82 9.09 -2.18 0.55
C ILE A 82 8.07 -1.08 0.80
N ALA A 83 7.16 -0.87 -0.15
CA ALA A 83 6.00 0.00 -0.02
C ALA A 83 4.71 -0.85 -0.01
N ILE A 84 3.76 -0.51 0.85
CA ILE A 84 2.47 -1.21 0.95
C ILE A 84 1.29 -0.24 1.03
N ALA A 85 0.28 -0.50 0.20
CA ALA A 85 -1.05 0.08 0.31
C ALA A 85 -2.07 -1.04 0.59
N HIS A 86 -2.93 -0.82 1.57
CA HIS A 86 -3.85 -1.82 2.08
C HIS A 86 -5.26 -1.24 2.22
N ASN A 87 -6.21 -1.92 1.60
CA ASN A 87 -7.64 -1.70 1.73
C ASN A 87 -8.25 -2.92 2.42
N GLY A 88 -8.59 -2.80 3.70
CA GLY A 88 -9.04 -3.94 4.48
C GLY A 88 -8.92 -3.75 5.98
N ASN A 89 -9.15 -4.84 6.70
CA ASN A 89 -8.95 -4.94 8.13
C ASN A 89 -8.52 -6.36 8.49
N LEU A 90 -7.54 -6.49 9.38
CA LEU A 90 -7.08 -7.77 9.90
C LEU A 90 -7.79 -8.10 11.20
N THR A 91 -8.42 -9.27 11.27
CA THR A 91 -9.16 -9.72 12.47
C THR A 91 -8.22 -10.18 13.58
N ASN A 92 -7.03 -10.66 13.23
CA ASN A 92 -6.00 -11.09 14.17
C ASN A 92 -4.87 -10.05 14.37
N ALA A 93 -5.10 -8.78 14.04
CA ALA A 93 -4.11 -7.70 14.14
C ALA A 93 -3.45 -7.60 15.52
N ALA A 94 -4.25 -7.64 16.59
CA ALA A 94 -3.74 -7.49 17.96
C ALA A 94 -2.74 -8.60 18.33
N ALA A 95 -3.08 -9.86 18.05
CA ALA A 95 -2.20 -11.00 18.33
C ALA A 95 -0.91 -10.94 17.49
N LEU A 96 -1.01 -10.59 16.20
CA LEU A 96 0.17 -10.46 15.33
C LEU A 96 1.08 -9.31 15.74
N ARG A 97 0.51 -8.22 16.26
CA ARG A 97 1.27 -7.08 16.78
C ARG A 97 2.00 -7.46 18.06
N GLU A 98 1.32 -8.10 19.01
CA GLU A 98 1.91 -8.58 20.26
C GLU A 98 3.10 -9.53 19.98
N GLU A 99 2.94 -10.50 19.07
CA GLU A 99 4.02 -11.41 18.68
C GLU A 99 5.25 -10.67 18.10
N LEU A 100 5.03 -9.59 17.35
CA LEU A 100 6.12 -8.77 16.80
C LEU A 100 6.78 -7.89 17.88
N GLU A 101 6.00 -7.33 18.80
CA GLU A 101 6.50 -6.52 19.93
C GLU A 101 7.33 -7.39 20.90
N GLU A 102 6.92 -8.62 21.19
CA GLU A 102 7.69 -9.59 21.99
C GLU A 102 9.04 -9.94 21.35
N ARG A 103 9.12 -9.89 20.01
CA ARG A 103 10.36 -10.07 19.24
C ARG A 103 11.20 -8.78 19.12
N GLY A 104 10.77 -7.68 19.74
CA GLY A 104 11.47 -6.40 19.76
C GLY A 104 11.13 -5.44 18.61
N SER A 105 10.04 -5.70 17.86
CA SER A 105 9.58 -4.76 16.84
C SER A 105 8.94 -3.53 17.49
N ILE A 106 9.18 -2.35 16.89
CA ILE A 106 8.57 -1.09 17.32
C ILE A 106 7.66 -0.60 16.21
N PHE A 107 6.44 -0.20 16.58
CA PHE A 107 5.43 0.33 15.67
C PHE A 107 5.31 1.84 15.80
N GLN A 108 5.23 2.53 14.67
CA GLN A 108 5.06 3.98 14.59
C GLN A 108 3.60 4.38 14.30
N THR A 109 2.77 3.42 13.90
CA THR A 109 1.40 3.64 13.47
C THR A 109 0.43 2.70 14.19
N THR A 110 -0.86 2.94 13.93
CA THR A 110 -1.95 2.11 14.45
C THR A 110 -2.68 1.39 13.33
N VAL A 111 -2.13 1.34 12.11
CA VAL A 111 -2.78 0.70 10.96
C VAL A 111 -2.25 -0.71 10.74
N ASP A 112 -3.14 -1.61 10.35
CA ASP A 112 -2.82 -3.02 10.08
C ASP A 112 -1.73 -3.21 9.03
N SER A 113 -1.61 -2.26 8.09
CA SER A 113 -0.59 -2.29 7.04
C SER A 113 0.83 -2.36 7.59
N GLU A 114 1.09 -1.75 8.75
CA GLU A 114 2.40 -1.78 9.39
C GLU A 114 2.72 -3.17 9.93
N ILE A 115 1.71 -3.90 10.43
CA ILE A 115 1.86 -5.29 10.90
C ILE A 115 2.30 -6.19 9.74
N ILE A 116 1.63 -6.07 8.58
CA ILE A 116 2.02 -6.82 7.37
C ILE A 116 3.45 -6.45 6.97
N LEU A 117 3.79 -5.16 7.00
CA LEU A 117 5.11 -4.67 6.62
C LEU A 117 6.21 -5.22 7.54
N HIS A 118 6.00 -5.25 8.85
CA HIS A 118 6.95 -5.85 9.79
C HIS A 118 7.16 -7.34 9.53
N TRP A 119 6.08 -8.10 9.31
CA TRP A 119 6.19 -9.52 8.97
C TRP A 119 6.95 -9.76 7.67
N LEU A 120 6.75 -8.92 6.65
CA LEU A 120 7.50 -8.97 5.40
C LEU A 120 8.97 -8.58 5.58
N ALA A 121 9.27 -7.65 6.48
CA ALA A 121 10.62 -7.16 6.75
C ALA A 121 11.47 -8.14 7.59
N GLN A 122 10.87 -9.13 8.25
CA GLN A 122 11.61 -10.12 9.03
C GLN A 122 12.63 -10.88 8.15
N PRO A 123 13.83 -11.18 8.69
CA PRO A 123 14.84 -11.97 7.99
C PRO A 123 14.26 -13.31 7.53
N SER A 124 14.54 -13.69 6.28
CA SER A 124 14.04 -14.96 5.73
C SER A 124 15.01 -16.09 6.06
N ASN A 125 14.72 -16.87 7.09
CA ASN A 125 15.43 -18.12 7.37
C ASN A 125 14.74 -19.27 6.64
N ASN A 126 15.42 -19.96 5.71
CA ASN A 126 14.89 -21.14 5.01
C ASN A 126 13.52 -20.96 4.31
N GLY A 127 13.19 -19.73 3.87
CA GLY A 127 11.92 -19.42 3.21
C GLY A 127 10.78 -19.04 4.16
N GLU A 128 11.01 -19.01 5.47
CA GLU A 128 10.11 -18.38 6.43
C GLU A 128 10.11 -16.86 6.23
N HIS A 129 8.98 -16.19 6.47
CA HIS A 129 8.82 -14.73 6.31
C HIS A 129 8.95 -14.20 4.87
N ASN A 130 8.59 -15.00 3.87
CA ASN A 130 8.28 -14.50 2.53
C ASN A 130 6.83 -13.99 2.46
N LEU A 131 6.46 -13.35 1.34
CA LEU A 131 5.11 -12.83 1.12
C LEU A 131 4.04 -13.90 1.38
N ILE A 132 4.18 -15.09 0.80
CA ILE A 132 3.20 -16.17 0.93
C ILE A 132 3.00 -16.59 2.39
N SER A 133 4.08 -16.75 3.16
CA SER A 133 4.01 -17.11 4.57
C SER A 133 3.37 -16.00 5.43
N THR A 134 3.61 -14.74 5.08
CA THR A 134 2.98 -13.58 5.74
C THR A 134 1.49 -13.54 5.46
N ILE A 135 1.10 -13.70 4.20
CA ILE A 135 -0.31 -13.74 3.77
C ILE A 135 -1.07 -14.91 4.42
N ARG A 136 -0.41 -16.05 4.65
CA ARG A 136 -1.00 -17.19 5.37
C ARG A 136 -1.19 -16.94 6.88
N LYS A 137 -0.46 -16.00 7.48
CA LYS A 137 -0.59 -15.65 8.91
C LYS A 137 -1.69 -14.62 9.16
N VAL A 138 -1.96 -13.74 8.19
CA VAL A 138 -2.93 -12.66 8.36
C VAL A 138 -4.34 -13.14 8.07
N GLU A 139 -5.25 -12.84 8.99
CA GLU A 139 -6.67 -13.18 8.88
C GLU A 139 -7.49 -11.91 8.72
N GLY A 140 -8.58 -11.99 7.96
CA GLY A 140 -9.50 -10.88 7.75
C GLY A 140 -9.81 -10.65 6.27
N ALA A 141 -10.14 -9.41 5.94
CA ALA A 141 -10.58 -8.99 4.61
C ALA A 141 -9.64 -7.91 4.09
N TYR A 142 -8.91 -8.16 3.00
CA TYR A 142 -7.90 -7.24 2.52
C TYR A 142 -7.62 -7.36 1.02
N SER A 143 -7.27 -6.23 0.43
CA SER A 143 -6.55 -6.14 -0.84
C SER A 143 -5.31 -5.31 -0.61
N LEU A 144 -4.18 -5.79 -1.12
CA LEU A 144 -2.87 -5.15 -1.00
C LEU A 144 -2.32 -4.84 -2.38
N VAL A 145 -1.63 -3.71 -2.46
CA VAL A 145 -0.65 -3.44 -3.50
C VAL A 145 0.69 -3.23 -2.81
N ILE A 146 1.65 -4.08 -3.11
CA ILE A 146 3.01 -4.05 -2.57
C ILE A 146 3.95 -3.69 -3.71
N MET A 147 4.93 -2.84 -3.45
CA MET A 147 5.96 -2.47 -4.42
C MET A 147 7.33 -2.59 -3.77
N THR A 148 8.25 -3.21 -4.49
CA THR A 148 9.70 -3.15 -4.22
C THR A 148 10.36 -2.28 -5.28
N GLU A 149 11.68 -2.20 -5.29
CA GLU A 149 12.42 -1.49 -6.32
C GLU A 149 12.24 -2.10 -7.72
N ASN A 150 11.86 -3.39 -7.79
CA ASN A 150 11.88 -4.17 -9.04
C ASN A 150 10.52 -4.73 -9.45
N GLU A 151 9.54 -4.79 -8.56
CA GLU A 151 8.25 -5.41 -8.85
C GLU A 151 7.06 -4.72 -8.17
N LEU A 152 5.89 -4.94 -8.74
CA LEU A 152 4.59 -4.56 -8.22
C LEU A 152 3.75 -5.83 -8.03
N ILE A 153 3.25 -6.03 -6.82
CA ILE A 153 2.53 -7.24 -6.42
C ILE A 153 1.13 -6.86 -5.94
N GLY A 154 0.12 -7.50 -6.52
CA GLY A 154 -1.27 -7.41 -6.07
C GLY A 154 -1.64 -8.64 -5.24
N VAL A 155 -2.30 -8.45 -4.10
CA VAL A 155 -2.79 -9.54 -3.24
C VAL A 155 -4.25 -9.32 -2.89
N ARG A 156 -5.04 -10.40 -2.94
CA ARG A 156 -6.41 -10.42 -2.44
C ARG A 156 -6.55 -11.50 -1.38
N ASP A 157 -7.32 -11.25 -0.33
CA ASP A 157 -7.64 -12.28 0.66
C ASP A 157 -8.34 -13.50 0.01
N ALA A 158 -8.26 -14.65 0.68
CA ALA A 158 -8.73 -15.93 0.14
C ALA A 158 -10.24 -15.96 -0.19
N HIS A 159 -11.03 -15.09 0.44
CA HIS A 159 -12.47 -14.99 0.23
C HIS A 159 -12.84 -13.88 -0.75
N GLY A 160 -11.89 -12.99 -1.09
CA GLY A 160 -12.09 -11.90 -2.01
C GLY A 160 -13.05 -10.83 -1.50
N PHE A 161 -13.01 -10.52 -0.20
CA PHE A 161 -13.92 -9.55 0.40
C PHE A 161 -13.69 -8.12 -0.10
N ARG A 162 -12.43 -7.74 -0.32
CA ARG A 162 -12.07 -6.42 -0.84
C ARG A 162 -11.76 -6.51 -2.33
N PRO A 163 -12.23 -5.55 -3.15
CA PRO A 163 -12.06 -5.63 -4.59
C PRO A 163 -10.63 -5.23 -4.99
N LEU A 164 -10.11 -5.93 -6.00
CA LEU A 164 -8.85 -5.64 -6.66
C LEU A 164 -8.99 -6.09 -8.12
N CYS A 165 -8.83 -5.14 -9.03
CA CYS A 165 -8.88 -5.29 -10.47
C CYS A 165 -7.48 -5.11 -11.05
N ILE A 166 -7.21 -5.77 -12.16
CA ILE A 166 -6.00 -5.59 -12.96
C ILE A 166 -6.41 -5.12 -14.35
N GLY A 167 -5.67 -4.16 -14.90
CA GLY A 167 -5.80 -3.72 -16.28
C GLY A 167 -4.43 -3.44 -16.90
N LYS A 168 -4.42 -3.08 -18.18
CA LYS A 168 -3.20 -2.79 -18.93
C LYS A 168 -3.33 -1.50 -19.73
N VAL A 169 -2.29 -0.67 -19.71
CA VAL A 169 -2.20 0.57 -20.49
C VAL A 169 -0.77 0.75 -21.00
N ASP A 170 -0.61 0.98 -22.30
CA ASP A 170 0.70 1.18 -22.96
C ASP A 170 1.75 0.11 -22.60
N GLY A 171 1.32 -1.15 -22.44
CA GLY A 171 2.20 -2.26 -22.06
C GLY A 171 2.46 -2.39 -20.55
N ALA A 172 2.05 -1.42 -19.73
CA ALA A 172 2.18 -1.44 -18.27
C ALA A 172 0.92 -2.02 -17.60
N TYR A 173 1.13 -2.77 -16.52
CA TYR A 173 0.03 -3.29 -15.69
C TYR A 173 -0.39 -2.27 -14.63
N VAL A 174 -1.69 -2.20 -14.37
CA VAL A 174 -2.28 -1.33 -13.35
C VAL A 174 -3.18 -2.16 -12.43
N LEU A 175 -3.01 -1.97 -11.13
CA LEU A 175 -3.88 -2.55 -10.10
C LEU A 175 -4.75 -1.45 -9.49
N SER A 176 -6.04 -1.71 -9.32
CA SER A 176 -6.99 -0.75 -8.76
C SER A 176 -8.04 -1.43 -7.90
N SER A 177 -8.59 -0.74 -6.90
CA SER A 177 -9.74 -1.27 -6.16
C SER A 177 -11.02 -1.36 -7.00
N GLU A 178 -11.21 -0.46 -7.97
CA GLU A 178 -12.42 -0.41 -8.81
C GLU A 178 -12.04 -0.11 -10.27
N THR A 179 -12.87 -0.58 -11.21
CA THR A 179 -12.62 -0.41 -12.66
C THR A 179 -12.72 1.04 -13.11
N CYS A 180 -13.47 1.90 -12.41
CA CYS A 180 -13.58 3.32 -12.75
C CYS A 180 -12.23 4.05 -12.81
N ALA A 181 -11.25 3.60 -12.03
CA ALA A 181 -9.89 4.13 -12.10
C ALA A 181 -9.13 3.65 -13.35
N LEU A 182 -9.41 2.43 -13.82
CA LEU A 182 -8.88 1.87 -15.05
C LEU A 182 -9.50 2.59 -16.26
N ASP A 183 -10.83 2.79 -16.23
CA ASP A 183 -11.58 3.50 -17.26
C ASP A 183 -11.04 4.94 -17.44
N LEU A 184 -10.79 5.65 -16.34
CA LEU A 184 -10.29 7.03 -16.38
C LEU A 184 -8.90 7.14 -17.05
N ILE A 185 -8.04 6.13 -16.85
CA ILE A 185 -6.70 6.10 -17.46
C ILE A 185 -6.67 5.32 -18.78
N GLN A 186 -7.83 4.88 -19.28
CA GLN A 186 -7.98 4.11 -20.52
C GLN A 186 -7.21 2.78 -20.51
N ALA A 187 -7.16 2.11 -19.36
CA ALA A 187 -6.63 0.76 -19.26
C ALA A 187 -7.69 -0.28 -19.66
N GLU A 188 -7.28 -1.29 -20.42
CA GLU A 188 -8.10 -2.45 -20.84
C GLU A 188 -8.03 -3.62 -19.84
#